data_AF-A0A2K8T2D3-F1
#
_entry.id   AF-A0A2K8T2D3-F1
#
_cell.length_a   1.000
_cell.length_b   1.000
_cell.length_c   1.000
_cell.angle_alpha   90.00
_cell.angle_beta   90.00
_cell.angle_gamma   90.00
#
_symmetry.space_group_name_H-M   'P 1'
#
loop_
_entity.id
_entity.type
_entity.pdbx_description
1 polymer ?
#
loop_
_entity_poly.entity_id
_entity_poly.type
_entity_poly.pdbx_seq_one_letter_code
_entity_poly.pdbx_strand_id
1 'polypeptide(L)'
;MIELHEELYTGILAKYCRDNFPFFPHLTLGIFTKNDQFLQVLEEAQQLNLNYRCFVDKVHLINIADEQRSIIWSKEFVLRN
;
A
#
# COMPACT_ATOMS: atom_id res chain seq x y z
N MET A 1 -2.83 -8.76 7.64
CA MET A 1 -2.27 -7.47 7.13
C MET A 1 -1.66 -6.63 8.24
N ILE A 2 -2.34 -6.40 9.37
CA ILE A 2 -1.75 -5.69 10.53
C ILE A 2 -0.56 -6.47 11.11
N GLU A 3 -0.76 -7.76 11.42
CA GLU A 3 0.31 -8.64 11.92
C GLU A 3 1.51 -8.69 10.97
N LEU A 4 1.27 -8.89 9.66
CA LEU A 4 2.32 -8.87 8.65
C LEU A 4 3.11 -7.53 8.64
N HIS A 5 2.43 -6.39 8.82
CA HIS A 5 3.10 -5.10 8.95
C HIS A 5 4.02 -5.05 10.18
N GLU A 6 3.55 -5.54 11.33
CA GLU A 6 4.35 -5.60 12.56
C GLU A 6 5.57 -6.52 12.41
N GLU A 7 5.38 -7.69 11.79
CA GLU A 7 6.46 -8.65 11.51
C GLU A 7 7.54 -8.09 10.57
N LEU A 8 7.13 -7.31 9.55
CA LEU A 8 8.06 -6.68 8.62
C LEU A 8 9.02 -5.71 9.32
N TYR A 9 8.61 -5.10 10.43
CA TYR A 9 9.43 -4.17 11.19
C TYR A 9 10.19 -4.83 12.35
N THR A 10 10.54 -6.10 12.19
CA THR A 10 11.46 -6.81 13.08
C THR A 10 12.89 -6.86 12.51
N GLY A 11 13.87 -7.25 13.35
CA GLY A 11 15.25 -7.49 12.92
C GLY A 11 15.90 -6.28 12.24
N ILE A 12 16.47 -6.48 11.05
CA ILE A 12 17.20 -5.43 10.31
C ILE A 12 16.30 -4.25 9.89
N LEU A 13 14.99 -4.47 9.82
CA LEU A 13 14.02 -3.46 9.40
C LEU A 13 13.46 -2.64 10.57
N ALA A 14 13.71 -3.04 11.82
CA ALA A 14 13.14 -2.40 13.01
C ALA A 14 13.38 -0.89 13.08
N LYS A 15 14.58 -0.44 12.73
CA LYS A 15 14.93 0.99 12.73
C LYS A 15 14.20 1.85 11.69
N TYR A 16 13.49 1.22 10.75
CA TYR A 16 12.72 1.92 9.71
C TYR A 16 11.23 1.99 10.05
N CYS A 17 10.79 1.39 11.17
CA CYS A 17 9.43 1.55 11.65
C CYS A 17 9.19 3.00 12.08
N ARG A 18 8.02 3.54 11.72
CA ARG A 18 7.61 4.90 12.11
C ARG A 18 6.51 4.80 13.14
N ASP A 19 6.88 4.54 14.39
CA ASP A 19 5.93 4.30 15.49
C ASP A 19 5.00 5.48 15.79
N ASN A 20 5.34 6.69 15.32
CA ASN A 20 4.52 7.89 15.45
C ASN A 20 3.33 7.96 14.48
N PHE A 21 3.23 7.03 13.52
CA PHE A 21 2.16 6.99 12.53
C PHE A 21 1.45 5.63 12.55
N PRO A 22 0.15 5.58 12.86
CA PRO A 22 -0.61 4.34 12.80
C PRO A 22 -0.67 3.81 11.36
N PHE A 23 -0.56 2.48 11.23
CA PHE A 23 -0.73 1.80 9.95
C PHE A 23 -2.22 1.58 9.65
N PHE A 24 -2.70 2.16 8.56
CA PHE A 24 -4.03 1.90 8.02
C PHE A 24 -3.90 1.11 6.72
N PRO A 25 -4.27 -0.19 6.68
CA PRO A 25 -4.25 -0.95 5.44
C PRO A 25 -5.28 -0.36 4.47
N HIS A 26 -4.81 0.16 3.34
CA HIS A 26 -5.65 0.79 2.32
C HIS A 26 -5.16 0.44 0.91
N LEU A 27 -6.06 0.55 -0.06
CA LEU A 27 -5.73 0.51 -1.49
C LEU A 27 -5.91 1.92 -2.06
N THR A 28 -4.82 2.55 -2.47
CA THR A 28 -4.88 3.88 -3.08
C THR A 28 -5.51 3.81 -4.46
N LEU A 29 -6.63 4.52 -4.66
CA LEU A 29 -7.34 4.58 -5.94
C LEU A 29 -6.79 5.69 -6.87
N GLY A 30 -6.07 6.67 -6.33
CA GLY A 30 -5.47 7.75 -7.10
C GLY A 30 -4.72 8.76 -6.22
N ILE A 31 -3.86 9.57 -6.85
CA ILE A 31 -3.15 10.69 -6.22
C ILE A 31 -3.57 11.96 -6.94
N PHE A 32 -4.22 12.88 -6.24
CA PHE A 32 -4.78 14.10 -6.81
C PHE A 32 -4.02 15.32 -6.30
N THR A 33 -3.49 16.14 -7.22
CA THR A 33 -2.70 17.34 -6.89
C THR A 33 -3.51 18.64 -7.02
N LYS A 34 -4.72 18.56 -7.57
CA LYS A 34 -5.64 19.69 -7.76
C LYS A 34 -6.96 19.44 -7.02
N ASN A 35 -7.36 20.39 -6.19
CA ASN A 35 -8.54 20.25 -5.30
C ASN A 35 -9.85 20.03 -6.07
N ASP A 36 -10.04 20.69 -7.21
CA ASP A 36 -11.32 20.65 -7.93
C ASP A 36 -11.61 19.27 -8.54
N GLN A 37 -10.57 18.46 -8.80
CA GLN A 37 -10.71 17.10 -9.33
C GLN A 37 -10.96 16.06 -8.23
N PHE A 38 -10.54 16.35 -7.00
CA PHE A 38 -10.64 15.40 -5.90
C PHE A 38 -12.09 15.10 -5.52
N LEU A 39 -12.93 16.12 -5.40
CA LEU A 39 -14.32 15.96 -4.98
C LEU A 39 -15.13 15.12 -5.98
N GLN A 40 -14.96 15.39 -7.28
CA GLN A 40 -15.63 14.63 -8.32
C GLN A 40 -15.20 13.15 -8.30
N VAL A 41 -13.89 12.87 -8.25
CA VAL A 41 -13.41 11.49 -8.26
C VAL A 41 -13.77 10.75 -6.97
N LEU A 42 -13.85 11.45 -5.84
CA LEU A 42 -14.34 10.85 -4.59
C LEU A 42 -15.81 10.44 -4.73
N GLU A 43 -16.66 11.28 -5.31
CA GLU A 43 -18.07 10.95 -5.57
C GLU A 43 -18.19 9.74 -6.51
N GLU A 44 -17.45 9.74 -7.61
CA GLU A 44 -17.41 8.61 -8.55
C GLU A 44 -16.94 7.31 -7.88
N ALA A 45 -15.88 7.38 -7.05
CA ALA A 45 -15.37 6.22 -6.31
C ALA A 45 -16.38 5.69 -5.28
N GLN A 46 -17.14 6.56 -4.61
CA GLN A 46 -18.21 6.17 -3.70
C GLN A 46 -19.34 5.44 -4.44
N GLN A 47 -19.67 5.88 -5.65
CA GLN A 47 -20.69 5.24 -6.49
C GLN A 47 -20.30 3.84 -6.98
N LEU A 48 -19.00 3.51 -7.03
CA LEU A 48 -18.55 2.15 -7.31
C LEU A 48 -19.02 1.13 -6.26
N ASN A 49 -19.41 1.59 -5.06
CA ASN A 49 -19.90 0.76 -3.96
C ASN A 49 -19.02 -0.49 -3.74
N LEU A 50 -17.70 -0.25 -3.63
CA LEU A 50 -16.70 -1.31 -3.60
C LEU A 50 -16.87 -2.19 -2.35
N ASN A 51 -17.47 -3.36 -2.54
CA ASN A 51 -17.46 -4.44 -1.56
C ASN A 51 -16.61 -5.58 -2.13
N TYR A 52 -15.31 -5.51 -1.87
CA TYR A 52 -14.33 -6.43 -2.41
C TYR A 52 -13.63 -7.20 -1.29
N ARG A 53 -13.48 -8.51 -1.49
CA ARG A 53 -12.72 -9.40 -0.61
C ARG A 53 -11.75 -10.20 -1.47
N CYS A 54 -10.52 -10.26 -1.03
CA CYS A 54 -9.47 -11.05 -1.66
C CYS A 54 -8.59 -11.72 -0.63
N PHE A 55 -7.79 -12.67 -1.12
CA PHE A 55 -6.67 -13.23 -0.39
C PHE A 55 -5.38 -12.63 -0.95
N VAL A 56 -4.42 -12.40 -0.07
CA VAL A 56 -3.06 -12.02 -0.43
C VAL A 56 -2.20 -13.26 -0.23
N ASP A 57 -1.70 -13.84 -1.33
CA ASP A 57 -0.86 -15.04 -1.34
C ASP A 57 0.63 -14.69 -1.50
N LYS A 58 0.94 -13.45 -1.89
CA LYS A 58 2.28 -12.99 -2.25
C LYS A 58 2.55 -11.57 -1.80
N VAL A 59 3.82 -11.30 -1.50
CA VAL A 59 4.36 -9.95 -1.30
C VAL A 59 5.58 -9.73 -2.16
N HIS A 60 5.81 -8.49 -2.55
CA HIS A 60 6.97 -8.11 -3.35
C HIS A 60 7.84 -7.11 -2.60
N LEU A 61 9.14 -7.39 -2.50
CA LEU A 61 10.13 -6.36 -2.23
C LEU A 61 10.43 -5.66 -3.55
N ILE A 62 10.16 -4.36 -3.61
CA ILE A 62 10.35 -3.55 -4.80
C ILE A 62 11.40 -2.48 -4.56
N ASN A 63 12.25 -2.27 -5.55
CA ASN A 63 13.07 -1.08 -5.65
C ASN A 63 12.46 -0.16 -6.70
N ILE A 64 12.17 1.07 -6.32
CA ILE A 64 11.49 2.05 -7.17
C ILE A 64 12.46 3.21 -7.40
N ALA A 65 12.48 3.77 -8.61
CA ALA A 65 13.24 5.00 -8.88
C ALA A 65 12.70 6.15 -8.02
N ASP A 66 13.56 7.13 -7.70
CA ASP A 66 13.29 8.23 -6.73
C ASP A 66 11.98 9.00 -6.96
N GLU A 67 11.38 8.93 -8.15
CA GLU A 67 10.09 9.56 -8.46
C GLU A 67 8.86 8.65 -8.23
N GLN A 68 9.04 7.44 -7.68
CA GLN A 68 7.98 6.45 -7.47
C GLN A 68 7.21 6.03 -8.75
N ARG A 69 7.76 6.34 -9.93
CA ARG A 69 7.09 6.16 -11.23
C ARG A 69 7.41 4.85 -11.93
N SER A 70 8.48 4.18 -11.54
CA SER A 70 8.92 2.94 -12.19
C SER A 70 9.60 1.99 -11.22
N ILE A 71 9.23 0.71 -11.31
CA ILE A 71 9.86 -0.38 -10.59
C ILE A 71 11.18 -0.71 -11.31
N ILE A 72 12.31 -0.51 -10.63
CA ILE A 72 13.64 -0.87 -11.14
C ILE A 72 13.80 -2.40 -11.10
N TRP A 73 13.43 -3.01 -9.97
CA TRP A 73 13.38 -4.46 -9.82
C TRP A 73 12.36 -4.85 -8.75
N SER A 74 11.91 -6.11 -8.81
CA SER A 74 11.08 -6.71 -7.77
C SER A 74 11.54 -8.12 -7.43
N LYS A 75 11.33 -8.53 -6.18
CA LYS A 75 11.52 -9.89 -5.70
C LYS A 75 10.25 -10.36 -5.01
N GLU A 76 9.68 -11.46 -5.49
CA GLU A 76 8.47 -12.09 -4.96
C GLU A 76 8.79 -12.97 -3.75
N PHE A 77 7.88 -12.98 -2.78
CA PHE A 77 7.84 -13.90 -1.66
C PHE A 77 6.41 -14.43 -1.52
N VAL A 78 6.27 -15.76 -1.43
CA VAL A 78 4.97 -16.40 -1.21
C VAL A 78 4.67 -16.38 0.28
N LEU A 79 3.53 -15.84 0.66
CA LEU A 79 2.99 -15.94 2.01
C LEU A 79 2.45 -17.37 2.16
N ARG A 80 3.10 -18.16 3.02
CA ARG A 80 2.62 -19.50 3.35
C ARG A 80 1.49 -19.37 4.36
N ASN A 81 0.35 -19.99 4.06
CA ASN A 81 -0.70 -20.24 5.05
C ASN A 81 -0.24 -21.30 6.07
#